data_AF-E1NS56-F1
#
_entry.id   AF-E1NS56-F1
#
_cell.length_a   1.000
_cell.length_b   1.000
_cell.length_c   1.000
_cell.angle_alpha   90.00
_cell.angle_beta   90.00
_cell.angle_gamma   90.00
#
_symmetry.space_group_name_H-M   'P 1'
#
loop_
_entity.id
_entity.type
_entity.pdbx_description
1 polymer ?
#
loop_
_entity_poly.entity_id
_entity_poly.type
_entity_poly.pdbx_seq_one_letter_code
_entity_poly.pdbx_strand_id
1 'polypeptide(L)'
;MSNEHLVYLTSILSSQCISNVPSTILIGKFTNYAEALFLGSNIGGFGTLVGSMANMLVFKSFLEHGTISRKKFFCMFSLLQFTGLIVLMILGWLVLYFVI
;
A
#
# COMPACT_ATOMS: atom_id res chain seq x y z
N MET A 1 17.62 17.07 3.92
CA MET A 1 17.96 15.73 3.38
C MET A 1 16.91 14.77 3.89
N SER A 2 15.96 14.37 3.06
CA SER A 2 15.14 13.20 3.37
C SER A 2 16.05 11.97 3.38
N ASN A 3 15.85 11.04 4.30
CA ASN A 3 16.44 9.71 4.19
C ASN A 3 15.52 8.86 3.32
N GLU A 4 16.09 7.96 2.53
CA GLU A 4 15.34 7.03 1.67
C GLU A 4 14.30 6.24 2.49
N HIS A 5 14.70 5.77 3.66
CA HIS A 5 13.83 5.12 4.63
C HIS A 5 12.64 5.98 5.09
N LEU A 6 12.82 7.30 5.25
CA LEU A 6 11.74 8.22 5.61
C LEU A 6 10.75 8.37 4.45
N VAL A 7 11.26 8.48 3.21
CA VAL A 7 10.42 8.55 2.00
C VAL A 7 9.62 7.27 1.81
N TYR A 8 10.26 6.13 2.06
CA TYR A 8 9.61 4.82 2.03
C TYR A 8 8.45 4.71 3.04
N LEU A 9 8.69 5.02 4.32
CA LEU A 9 7.65 4.94 5.35
C LEU A 9 6.52 5.97 5.13
N THR A 10 6.88 7.20 4.75
CA THR A 10 5.89 8.25 4.48
C THR A 10 5.03 7.95 3.26
N SER A 11 5.61 7.35 2.20
CA SER A 11 4.84 6.93 1.02
C SER A 11 3.95 5.72 1.29
N ILE A 12 4.36 4.77 2.13
CA ILE A 12 3.47 3.71 2.61
C ILE A 12 2.26 4.32 3.33
N LEU A 13 2.50 5.16 4.34
CA LEU A 13 1.43 5.76 5.15
C LEU A 13 0.51 6.65 4.33
N SER A 14 1.06 7.46 3.43
CA SER A 14 0.28 8.31 2.54
C SER A 14 -0.58 7.49 1.57
N SER A 15 -0.02 6.41 0.99
CA SER A 15 -0.75 5.54 0.07
C SER A 15 -1.93 4.83 0.75
N GLN A 16 -1.85 4.50 2.04
CA GLN A 16 -2.97 3.92 2.78
C GLN A 16 -4.21 4.82 2.81
N CYS A 17 -4.01 6.14 2.79
CA CYS A 17 -5.07 7.13 2.93
C CYS A 17 -5.56 7.68 1.59
N ILE A 18 -4.65 7.84 0.62
CA ILE A 18 -4.94 8.54 -0.64
C ILE A 18 -5.01 7.59 -1.84
N SER A 19 -4.34 6.43 -1.78
CA SER A 19 -4.04 5.49 -2.88
C SER A 19 -2.65 5.69 -3.50
N ASN A 20 -2.14 4.60 -4.10
CA ASN A 20 -0.77 4.46 -4.62
C ASN A 20 -0.37 5.55 -5.64
N VAL A 21 -1.20 5.81 -6.66
CA VAL A 21 -0.92 6.79 -7.72
C VAL A 21 -0.86 8.23 -7.18
N PRO A 22 -1.91 8.77 -6.52
CA PRO A 22 -1.88 10.14 -6.03
C PRO A 22 -0.85 10.37 -4.92
N SER A 23 -0.56 9.36 -4.08
CA SER A 23 0.52 9.44 -3.09
C SER A 23 1.90 9.60 -3.75
N THR A 24 2.16 8.84 -4.83
CA THR A 24 3.40 8.96 -5.62
C THR A 24 3.56 10.35 -6.21
N ILE A 25 2.50 10.91 -6.80
CA ILE A 25 2.52 12.26 -7.40
C ILE A 25 2.75 13.34 -6.33
N LEU A 26 2.15 13.18 -5.14
CA LEU A 26 2.27 14.15 -4.06
C LEU A 26 3.68 14.16 -3.46
N ILE A 27 4.19 13.00 -3.06
CA ILE A 27 5.50 12.90 -2.40
C ILE A 27 6.65 13.08 -3.39
N GLY A 28 6.48 12.66 -4.65
CA GLY A 28 7.47 12.84 -5.70
C GLY A 28 7.89 14.29 -5.96
N LYS A 29 7.07 15.27 -5.56
CA LYS A 29 7.44 16.69 -5.63
C LYS A 29 8.42 17.13 -4.54
N PHE A 30 8.57 16.33 -3.48
CA PHE A 30 9.34 16.67 -2.28
C PHE A 30 10.56 15.75 -2.07
N THR A 31 10.84 14.83 -2.99
CA THR A 31 11.93 13.85 -2.88
C THR A 31 12.59 13.58 -4.23
N ASN A 32 13.90 13.29 -4.20
CA ASN A 32 14.65 12.77 -5.36
C ASN A 32 14.82 11.24 -5.31
N TYR A 33 14.40 10.59 -4.21
CA TYR A 33 14.54 9.14 -4.02
C TYR A 33 13.38 8.40 -4.69
N ALA A 34 13.45 8.31 -6.03
CA ALA A 34 12.40 7.71 -6.85
C ALA A 34 12.15 6.23 -6.51
N GLU A 35 13.21 5.47 -6.21
CA GLU A 35 13.13 4.04 -5.92
C GLU A 35 12.43 3.78 -4.58
N ALA A 36 12.85 4.47 -3.51
CA ALA A 36 12.19 4.39 -2.21
C ALA A 36 10.72 4.83 -2.26
N LEU A 37 10.41 5.87 -3.03
CA LEU A 37 9.05 6.34 -3.27
C LEU A 37 8.21 5.30 -4.01
N PHE A 38 8.72 4.76 -5.12
CA PHE A 38 8.04 3.77 -5.93
C PHE A 38 7.75 2.49 -5.14
N LEU A 39 8.73 2.05 -4.35
CA LEU A 39 8.63 0.84 -3.56
C LEU A 39 7.63 1.05 -2.40
N GLY A 40 7.69 2.19 -1.71
CA GLY A 40 6.79 2.49 -0.60
C GLY A 40 5.35 2.78 -1.03
N SER A 41 5.12 3.54 -2.10
CA SER A 41 3.77 3.85 -2.57
C SER A 41 3.03 2.62 -3.13
N ASN A 42 3.73 1.70 -3.79
CA ASN A 42 3.12 0.45 -4.25
C ASN A 42 2.78 -0.49 -3.09
N ILE A 43 3.67 -0.65 -2.12
CA ILE A 43 3.43 -1.48 -0.94
C ILE A 43 2.31 -0.89 -0.08
N GLY A 44 2.26 0.43 0.07
CA GLY A 44 1.18 1.11 0.78
C GLY A 44 -0.19 1.03 0.10
N GLY A 45 -0.28 0.45 -1.11
CA GLY A 45 -1.57 0.12 -1.73
C GLY A 45 -2.25 -1.13 -1.15
N PHE A 46 -1.52 -1.93 -0.38
CA PHE A 46 -2.06 -3.01 0.45
C PHE A 46 -2.57 -2.44 1.78
N GLY A 47 -3.33 -3.20 2.57
CA GLY A 47 -3.78 -2.79 3.91
C GLY A 47 -5.24 -2.32 3.93
N THR A 48 -5.54 -1.13 3.42
CA THR A 48 -6.92 -0.62 3.38
C THR A 48 -7.61 -0.84 2.03
N LEU A 49 -8.95 -0.80 2.04
CA LEU A 49 -9.75 -0.77 0.80
C LEU A 49 -9.49 0.50 -0.03
N VAL A 50 -9.10 1.60 0.60
CA VAL A 50 -8.86 2.88 -0.05
C VAL A 50 -7.46 2.96 -0.67
N GLY A 51 -6.52 2.14 -0.17
CA GLY A 51 -5.13 2.13 -0.63
C GLY A 51 -4.97 1.77 -2.12
N SER A 52 -5.93 1.08 -2.74
CA SER A 52 -5.88 0.77 -4.17
C SER A 52 -7.25 0.58 -4.81
N MET A 53 -7.38 1.01 -6.07
CA MET A 53 -8.54 0.74 -6.94
C MET A 53 -8.81 -0.77 -7.07
N ALA A 54 -7.76 -1.60 -7.09
CA ALA A 54 -7.91 -3.05 -7.18
C ALA A 54 -8.67 -3.63 -5.97
N ASN A 55 -8.42 -3.09 -4.77
CA ASN A 55 -9.09 -3.53 -3.54
C ASN A 55 -10.58 -3.18 -3.59
N MET A 56 -10.92 -1.99 -4.10
CA MET A 56 -12.31 -1.60 -4.32
C MET A 56 -13.01 -2.47 -5.36
N LEU A 57 -12.31 -2.84 -6.44
CA LEU A 57 -12.87 -3.69 -7.49
C LEU A 57 -13.17 -5.10 -6.97
N VAL A 58 -12.27 -5.69 -6.19
CA VAL A 58 -12.49 -6.99 -5.54
C VAL A 58 -13.67 -6.92 -4.58
N PHE A 59 -13.75 -5.87 -3.76
CA PHE A 59 -14.86 -5.69 -2.82
C PHE A 59 -16.19 -5.46 -3.54
N LYS A 60 -16.20 -4.67 -4.62
CA LYS A 60 -17.37 -4.45 -5.47
C LYS A 60 -17.84 -5.76 -6.12
N SER A 61 -16.92 -6.52 -6.71
CA SER A 61 -17.23 -7.82 -7.32
C SER A 61 -17.82 -8.80 -6.31
N PHE A 62 -17.30 -8.82 -5.07
CA PHE A 62 -17.86 -9.60 -3.98
C PHE A 62 -19.27 -9.13 -3.57
N LEU A 63 -19.54 -7.83 -3.55
CA LEU A 63 -20.88 -7.31 -3.26
C LEU A 63 -21.92 -7.72 -4.32
N GLU A 64 -21.50 -7.86 -5.58
CA GLU A 64 -22.38 -8.24 -6.70
C GLU A 64 -22.60 -9.77 -6.81
N HIS A 65 -21.58 -10.58 -6.50
CA HIS A 65 -21.61 -12.03 -6.77
C HIS A 65 -21.41 -12.92 -5.53
N GLY A 66 -21.15 -12.32 -4.36
CA GLY A 66 -20.77 -13.04 -3.15
C GLY A 66 -21.95 -13.75 -2.47
N THR A 67 -21.75 -15.02 -2.13
CA THR A 67 -22.70 -15.84 -1.36
C THR A 67 -22.42 -15.85 0.15
N ILE A 68 -21.23 -15.39 0.56
CA ILE A 68 -20.77 -15.36 1.96
C ILE A 68 -21.20 -14.04 2.63
N SER A 69 -21.33 -14.03 3.96
CA SER A 69 -21.61 -12.81 4.70
C SER A 69 -20.55 -11.72 4.48
N ARG A 70 -21.03 -10.51 4.15
CA ARG A 70 -20.19 -9.32 3.87
C ARG A 70 -19.14 -9.04 4.95
N LYS A 71 -19.52 -9.19 6.21
CA LYS A 71 -18.62 -8.97 7.36
C LYS A 71 -17.46 -9.98 7.41
N LYS A 72 -17.74 -11.26 7.12
CA LYS A 72 -16.71 -12.32 7.16
C LYS A 72 -15.70 -12.13 6.03
N PHE A 73 -16.18 -11.83 4.83
CA PHE A 73 -15.30 -11.51 3.70
C PHE A 73 -14.45 -10.27 3.98
N PHE A 74 -15.07 -9.16 4.43
CA PHE A 74 -14.35 -7.94 4.76
C PHE A 74 -13.25 -8.18 5.81
N CYS A 75 -13.54 -8.93 6.87
CA CYS A 75 -12.57 -9.23 7.92
C CYS A 75 -11.40 -10.07 7.38
N MET A 76 -11.68 -11.15 6.65
CA MET A 76 -10.63 -11.98 6.05
C MET A 76 -9.80 -11.22 5.01
N PHE A 77 -10.46 -10.45 4.15
CA PHE A 77 -9.81 -9.63 3.13
C PHE A 77 -8.90 -8.58 3.76
N SER A 78 -9.39 -7.85 4.77
CA SER A 78 -8.60 -6.88 5.52
C SER A 78 -7.40 -7.52 6.21
N LEU A 79 -7.60 -8.70 6.82
CA LEU A 79 -6.50 -9.42 7.49
C LEU A 79 -5.40 -9.82 6.49
N LEU A 80 -5.77 -10.39 5.34
CA LEU A 80 -4.81 -10.72 4.27
C LEU A 80 -4.07 -9.48 3.76
N GLN A 81 -4.78 -8.36 3.60
CA GLN A 81 -4.22 -7.10 3.15
C GLN A 81 -3.21 -6.51 4.16
N PHE A 82 -3.54 -6.52 5.45
CA PHE A 82 -2.63 -6.07 6.50
C PHE A 82 -1.43 -7.01 6.67
N THR A 83 -1.63 -8.33 6.57
CA THR A 83 -0.51 -9.28 6.59
C THR A 83 0.42 -9.06 5.40
N GLY A 84 -0.13 -8.92 4.20
CA GLY A 84 0.65 -8.60 2.99
C GLY A 84 1.41 -7.29 3.12
N LEU A 85 0.76 -6.25 3.65
CA LEU A 85 1.39 -4.95 3.94
C LEU A 85 2.59 -5.10 4.87
N ILE A 86 2.46 -5.78 6.00
CA ILE A 86 3.55 -5.92 6.99
C ILE A 86 4.72 -6.71 6.38
N VAL A 87 4.43 -7.82 5.71
CA VAL A 87 5.46 -8.66 5.08
C VAL A 87 6.22 -7.89 4.02
N LEU A 88 5.50 -7.23 3.09
CA LEU A 88 6.11 -6.43 2.04
C LEU A 88 6.83 -5.22 2.62
N MET A 89 6.30 -4.59 3.66
CA MET A 89 6.94 -3.45 4.33
C MET A 89 8.33 -3.83 4.86
N ILE A 90 8.45 -4.99 5.52
CA ILE A 90 9.73 -5.51 6.02
C ILE A 90 10.67 -5.86 4.85
N LEU A 91 10.16 -6.56 3.84
CA LEU A 91 10.96 -6.93 2.67
C LEU A 91 11.48 -5.70 1.93
N GLY A 92 10.64 -4.68 1.71
CA GLY A 92 11.04 -3.44 1.05
C GLY A 92 12.05 -2.63 1.87
N TRP A 93 11.95 -2.69 3.21
CA TRP A 93 12.98 -2.12 4.08
C TRP A 93 14.33 -2.83 3.93
N LEU A 94 14.33 -4.16 3.83
CA LEU A 94 15.55 -4.93 3.59
C LEU A 94 16.14 -4.62 2.20
N VAL A 95 15.30 -4.50 1.17
CA VAL A 95 15.75 -4.13 -0.18
C VAL A 95 16.42 -2.75 -0.16
N LEU A 96 15.82 -1.76 0.51
CA LEU A 96 16.41 -0.43 0.69
C LEU A 96 17.69 -0.42 1.53
N TYR A 97 17.96 -1.46 2.32
CA TYR A 97 19.18 -1.53 3.13
C TYR A 97 20.33 -2.23 2.40
N PHE A 98 20.02 -3.19 1.53
CA PHE A 98 21.02 -4.07 0.90
C PHE A 98 21.27 -3.79 -0.58
N VAL A 99 20.32 -3.18 -1.30
CA VAL A 99 20.35 -3.10 -2.77
C VAL A 99 20.44 -1.66 -3.27
N ILE A 100 19.64 -0.78 -2.68
CA ILE A 100 19.58 0.66 -2.97
C ILE A 100 20.54 1.35 -2.00
#